data_AF-A0A7Y0Q5J8-F1
#
_entry.id   AF-A0A7Y0Q5J8-F1
#
_cell.length_a   1.000
_cell.length_b   1.000
_cell.length_c   1.000
_cell.angle_alpha   90.00
_cell.angle_beta   90.00
_cell.angle_gamma   90.00
#
_symmetry.space_group_name_H-M   'P 1'
#
loop_
_entity.id
_entity.type
_entity.pdbx_description
1 polymer ?
#
loop_
_entity_poly.entity_id
_entity_poly.type
_entity_poly.pdbx_seq_one_letter_code
_entity_poly.pdbx_strand_id
1 'polypeptide(L)'
;MRDVQGQIQAIHVRADDPAKGKYRWLSTPAPTYVGGAASGAPVHVVRGVDDVVWITEGPLKAIVAHARLGHTVLGVPGAGAWAPVLDILAVVRPKRVIIAFDRDPNPETAGKVAQHVVRLTDALTEAGWPLMMARWDGPKGLDDALVAGARITFEQEASSQ
;
A
#
# COMPACT_ATOMS: atom_id res chain seq x y z
N MET A 1 1.41 -12.36 -2.64
CA MET A 1 2.01 -11.06 -3.02
C MET A 1 2.60 -11.19 -4.40
N ARG A 2 2.37 -10.20 -5.26
CA ARG A 2 2.94 -10.16 -6.61
C ARG A 2 3.80 -8.92 -6.81
N ASP A 3 4.81 -9.03 -7.66
CA ASP A 3 5.64 -7.91 -8.13
C ASP A 3 5.02 -7.22 -9.35
N VAL A 4 5.75 -6.25 -9.93
CA VAL A 4 5.30 -5.46 -11.09
C VAL A 4 5.09 -6.33 -12.33
N GLN A 5 5.84 -7.43 -12.45
CA GLN A 5 5.76 -8.40 -13.54
C GLN A 5 4.64 -9.43 -13.32
N GLY A 6 3.93 -9.36 -12.19
CA GLY A 6 2.87 -10.29 -11.82
C GLY A 6 3.37 -11.62 -11.25
N GLN A 7 4.68 -11.75 -11.01
CA GLN A 7 5.26 -12.97 -10.44
C GLN A 7 5.00 -13.01 -8.92
N ILE A 8 4.86 -14.21 -8.37
CA ILE A 8 4.64 -14.39 -6.94
C ILE A 8 5.96 -14.17 -6.21
N GLN A 9 6.02 -13.15 -5.35
CA GLN A 9 7.22 -12.81 -4.58
C GLN A 9 7.14 -13.17 -3.08
N ALA A 10 5.93 -13.37 -2.55
CA ALA A 10 5.74 -13.81 -1.16
C ALA A 10 4.33 -14.38 -0.92
N ILE A 11 4.21 -15.18 0.13
CA ILE A 11 2.94 -15.72 0.63
C ILE A 11 2.64 -15.11 2.00
N HIS A 12 1.48 -14.47 2.12
CA HIS A 12 0.99 -13.86 3.36
C HIS A 12 -0.20 -14.68 3.87
N VAL A 13 -0.02 -15.36 4.98
CA VAL A 13 -0.99 -16.30 5.55
C VAL A 13 -1.80 -15.57 6.61
N ARG A 14 -3.13 -15.60 6.48
CA ARG A 14 -4.04 -15.16 7.54
C ARG A 14 -4.19 -16.28 8.54
N ALA A 15 -3.90 -16.02 9.81
CA ALA A 15 -4.14 -16.98 10.87
C ALA A 15 -5.62 -16.97 11.28
N ASP A 16 -6.18 -18.15 11.55
CA ASP A 16 -7.53 -18.28 12.10
C ASP A 16 -7.57 -17.78 13.55
N ASP A 17 -6.56 -18.14 14.35
CA ASP A 17 -6.32 -17.58 15.68
C ASP A 17 -5.36 -16.37 15.61
N PRO A 18 -5.85 -15.14 15.89
CA PRO A 18 -5.05 -13.93 15.81
C PRO A 18 -4.15 -13.68 17.03
N ALA A 19 -4.09 -14.58 18.03
CA ALA A 19 -3.33 -14.38 19.27
C ALA A 19 -1.85 -13.99 19.06
N LYS A 20 -1.24 -14.42 17.96
CA LYS A 20 0.13 -14.02 17.55
C LYS A 20 0.14 -13.19 16.26
N GLY A 21 -0.84 -12.31 16.11
CA GLY A 21 -1.07 -11.50 14.92
C GLY A 21 -1.95 -12.18 13.88
N LYS A 22 -2.75 -11.36 13.18
CA LYS A 22 -3.73 -11.78 12.18
C LYS A 22 -3.11 -12.32 10.89
N TYR A 23 -1.95 -11.78 10.49
CA TYR A 23 -1.26 -12.22 9.27
C TYR A 23 0.21 -12.51 9.56
N ARG A 24 0.77 -13.49 8.84
CA ARG A 24 2.17 -13.92 8.95
C ARG A 24 2.76 -14.21 7.58
N TRP A 25 4.04 -13.89 7.44
CA TRP A 25 4.81 -14.24 6.25
C TRP A 25 5.22 -15.70 6.30
N LEU A 26 4.94 -16.45 5.22
CA LEU A 26 5.62 -17.71 5.02
C LEU A 26 7.08 -17.40 4.68
N SER A 27 7.97 -17.68 5.62
CA SER A 27 9.39 -17.33 5.54
C SER A 27 10.25 -18.40 6.22
N THR A 28 11.52 -18.44 5.86
CA THR A 28 12.53 -19.30 6.47
C THR A 28 13.38 -18.51 7.48
N PRO A 29 13.87 -19.15 8.56
CA PRO A 29 14.78 -18.50 9.49
C PRO A 29 16.11 -18.15 8.82
N ALA A 30 16.41 -16.85 8.76
CA ALA A 30 17.59 -16.29 8.08
C ALA A 30 18.95 -16.86 8.52
N PRO A 31 19.20 -17.23 9.80
CA PRO A 31 20.51 -17.74 10.20
C PRO A 31 20.82 -19.18 9.76
N THR A 32 19.78 -19.98 9.45
CA THR A 32 19.93 -21.43 9.25
C THR A 32 19.62 -21.88 7.84
N TYR A 33 19.07 -21.01 6.98
CA TYR A 33 18.71 -21.32 5.61
C TYR A 33 19.27 -20.28 4.62
N VAL A 34 20.50 -20.50 4.18
CA VAL A 34 21.13 -19.73 3.11
C VAL A 34 20.33 -19.92 1.81
N GLY A 35 19.91 -18.82 1.18
CA GLY A 35 19.04 -18.83 -0.01
C GLY A 35 17.55 -19.04 0.30
N GLY A 36 17.16 -19.05 1.58
CA GLY A 36 15.77 -19.14 2.00
C GLY A 36 14.95 -17.86 1.76
N ALA A 37 13.63 -17.99 1.82
CA ALA A 37 12.70 -16.86 1.65
C ALA A 37 12.64 -15.99 2.89
N ALA A 38 13.10 -14.73 2.79
CA ALA A 38 12.91 -13.73 3.84
C ALA A 38 11.45 -13.25 3.89
N SER A 39 11.01 -12.77 5.05
CA SER A 39 9.68 -12.17 5.18
C SER A 39 9.53 -10.91 4.31
N GLY A 40 10.59 -10.09 4.25
CA GLY A 40 10.81 -8.95 3.33
C GLY A 40 9.77 -7.82 3.35
N ALA A 41 8.60 -8.07 3.93
CA ALA A 41 7.39 -7.27 3.86
C ALA A 41 7.17 -6.62 2.49
N PRO A 42 7.18 -7.39 1.37
CA PRO A 42 7.09 -6.81 0.05
C PRO A 42 5.74 -6.11 -0.16
N VAL A 43 5.72 -5.12 -1.04
CA VAL A 43 4.48 -4.45 -1.45
C VAL A 43 3.77 -5.29 -2.51
N HIS A 44 2.44 -5.47 -2.38
CA HIS A 44 1.68 -6.17 -3.41
C HIS A 44 1.35 -5.24 -4.56
N VAL A 45 1.77 -5.58 -5.77
CA VAL A 45 1.31 -4.95 -7.01
C VAL A 45 0.16 -5.79 -7.59
N VAL A 46 -1.04 -5.23 -7.76
CA VAL A 46 -2.20 -6.02 -8.21
C VAL A 46 -2.19 -6.30 -9.72
N ARG A 47 -1.87 -5.30 -10.56
CA ARG A 47 -1.96 -5.39 -12.04
C ARG A 47 -0.67 -5.07 -12.80
N GLY A 48 0.27 -4.34 -12.24
CA GLY A 48 1.54 -3.97 -12.90
C GLY A 48 1.54 -2.53 -13.40
N VAL A 49 1.95 -2.28 -14.64
CA VAL A 49 2.08 -0.92 -15.20
C VAL A 49 0.72 -0.26 -15.44
N ASP A 50 0.59 1.00 -15.04
CA ASP A 50 -0.60 1.84 -15.25
C ASP A 50 -0.19 3.33 -15.22
N ASP A 51 -0.97 4.18 -15.87
CA ASP A 51 -0.81 5.64 -15.85
C ASP A 51 -1.17 6.23 -14.48
N VAL A 52 -2.04 5.57 -13.73
CA VAL A 52 -2.45 5.97 -12.37
C VAL A 52 -2.19 4.82 -11.42
N VAL A 53 -1.43 5.08 -10.36
CA VAL A 53 -1.13 4.09 -9.32
C VAL A 53 -1.68 4.56 -7.99
N TRP A 54 -2.47 3.69 -7.35
CA TRP A 54 -2.97 3.91 -5.99
C TRP A 54 -2.09 3.21 -4.97
N ILE A 55 -1.92 3.79 -3.78
CA ILE A 55 -1.22 3.19 -2.65
C ILE A 55 -2.20 3.10 -1.48
N THR A 56 -2.40 1.90 -0.94
CA THR A 56 -3.28 1.66 0.20
C THR A 56 -2.67 0.63 1.16
N GLU A 57 -3.24 0.52 2.35
CA GLU A 57 -2.81 -0.45 3.36
C GLU A 57 -3.42 -1.82 3.08
N GLY A 58 -2.61 -2.88 3.16
CA GLY A 58 -3.03 -4.26 3.10
C GLY A 58 -3.18 -4.81 1.66
N PRO A 59 -2.63 -6.00 1.38
CA PRO A 59 -2.71 -6.60 0.04
C PRO A 59 -4.14 -7.00 -0.36
N LEU A 60 -4.98 -7.44 0.58
CA LEU A 60 -6.37 -7.80 0.28
C LEU A 60 -7.21 -6.57 -0.08
N LYS A 61 -6.98 -5.45 0.62
CA LYS A 61 -7.67 -4.19 0.33
C LYS A 61 -7.31 -3.67 -1.05
N ALA A 62 -6.03 -3.75 -1.41
CA ALA A 62 -5.56 -3.38 -2.74
C ALA A 62 -6.26 -4.17 -3.85
N ILE A 63 -6.52 -5.48 -3.65
CA ILE A 63 -7.25 -6.30 -4.63
C ILE A 63 -8.70 -5.82 -4.79
N VAL A 64 -9.40 -5.55 -3.69
CA VAL A 64 -10.78 -5.04 -3.73
C VAL A 64 -10.82 -3.65 -4.38
N ALA A 65 -9.90 -2.76 -3.99
CA ALA A 65 -9.80 -1.42 -4.56
C ALA A 65 -9.50 -1.48 -6.06
N HIS A 66 -8.58 -2.35 -6.50
CA HIS A 66 -8.31 -2.58 -7.92
C HIS A 66 -9.57 -3.01 -8.68
N ALA A 67 -10.34 -3.96 -8.14
CA ALA A 67 -11.57 -4.44 -8.78
C ALA A 67 -12.63 -3.34 -8.93
N ARG A 68 -12.59 -2.28 -8.11
CA ARG A 68 -13.52 -1.15 -8.17
C ARG A 68 -13.00 0.03 -8.98
N LEU A 69 -11.70 0.32 -8.90
CA LEU A 69 -11.06 1.47 -9.54
C LEU A 69 -10.60 1.18 -10.97
N GLY A 70 -10.30 -0.09 -11.30
CA GLY A 70 -9.71 -0.49 -12.58
C GLY A 70 -8.21 -0.18 -12.72
N HIS A 71 -7.64 0.54 -11.75
CA HIS A 71 -6.24 0.98 -11.75
C HIS A 71 -5.29 0.03 -11.02
N THR A 72 -3.99 0.14 -11.28
CA THR A 72 -2.98 -0.52 -10.43
C THR A 72 -3.07 0.02 -9.00
N VAL A 73 -3.18 -0.90 -8.05
CA VAL A 73 -3.15 -0.60 -6.62
C VAL A 73 -1.99 -1.33 -5.96
N LEU A 74 -1.22 -0.59 -5.18
CA LEU A 74 -0.14 -1.06 -4.33
C LEU A 74 -0.69 -1.27 -2.92
N GLY A 75 -0.65 -2.51 -2.44
CA GLY A 75 -1.01 -2.86 -1.07
C GLY A 75 0.23 -2.97 -0.20
N VAL A 76 0.53 -1.95 0.60
CA VAL A 76 1.64 -2.01 1.56
C VAL A 76 1.22 -2.87 2.76
N PRO A 77 2.05 -3.78 3.28
CA PRO A 77 1.63 -4.68 4.35
C PRO A 77 1.39 -3.99 5.71
N GLY A 78 1.84 -2.74 5.84
CA GLY A 78 1.51 -1.83 6.92
C GLY A 78 2.05 -0.44 6.60
N ALA A 79 1.54 0.60 7.27
CA ALA A 79 1.90 1.99 6.97
C ALA A 79 3.41 2.27 7.01
N GLY A 80 4.19 1.58 7.85
CA GLY A 80 5.65 1.77 7.90
C GLY A 80 6.47 1.01 6.83
N ALA A 81 5.84 0.13 6.05
CA ALA A 81 6.53 -0.77 5.12
C ALA A 81 6.44 -0.28 3.66
N TRP A 82 6.55 1.05 3.45
CA TRP A 82 6.35 1.68 2.14
C TRP A 82 7.63 1.83 1.31
N ALA A 83 8.83 1.63 1.87
CA ALA A 83 10.08 1.87 1.15
C ALA A 83 10.15 1.21 -0.26
N PRO A 84 9.68 -0.03 -0.48
CA PRO A 84 9.70 -0.65 -1.81
C PRO A 84 8.81 0.04 -2.85
N VAL A 85 7.91 0.93 -2.44
CA VAL A 85 7.05 1.69 -3.36
C VAL A 85 7.89 2.54 -4.32
N LEU A 86 9.00 3.14 -3.86
CA LEU A 86 9.85 3.98 -4.70
C LEU A 86 10.42 3.21 -5.89
N ASP A 87 10.98 2.03 -5.63
CA ASP A 87 11.54 1.16 -6.67
C ASP A 87 10.45 0.67 -7.63
N ILE A 88 9.28 0.33 -7.10
CA ILE A 88 8.12 -0.06 -7.91
C ILE A 88 7.71 1.07 -8.85
N LEU A 89 7.63 2.31 -8.36
CA LEU A 89 7.25 3.46 -9.17
C LEU A 89 8.32 3.83 -10.21
N ALA A 90 9.60 3.64 -9.90
CA ALA A 90 10.68 3.83 -10.87
C ALA A 90 10.57 2.90 -12.09
N VAL A 91 10.01 1.69 -11.88
CA VAL A 91 9.71 0.71 -12.94
C VAL A 91 8.38 1.03 -13.64
N VAL A 92 7.32 1.29 -12.88
CA VAL A 92 5.97 1.51 -13.43
C VAL A 92 5.86 2.85 -14.18
N ARG A 93 6.52 3.89 -13.67
CA ARG A 93 6.51 5.27 -14.17
C ARG A 93 5.10 5.83 -14.45
N PRO A 94 4.22 5.84 -13.44
CA PRO A 94 2.89 6.36 -13.63
C PRO A 94 2.91 7.88 -13.84
N LYS A 95 1.89 8.41 -14.51
CA LYS A 95 1.64 9.84 -14.65
C LYS A 95 1.11 10.46 -13.35
N ARG A 96 0.56 9.63 -12.45
CA ARG A 96 0.00 10.08 -11.18
C ARG A 96 0.05 8.98 -10.13
N VAL A 97 0.36 9.37 -8.89
CA VAL A 97 0.30 8.51 -7.72
C VAL A 97 -0.76 9.05 -6.76
N ILE A 98 -1.61 8.15 -6.27
CA ILE A 98 -2.71 8.48 -5.35
C ILE A 98 -2.49 7.74 -4.03
N ILE A 99 -2.38 8.49 -2.93
CA ILE A 99 -2.21 7.94 -1.59
C ILE A 99 -3.59 7.82 -0.93
N ALA A 100 -3.94 6.61 -0.48
CA ALA A 100 -5.26 6.28 0.05
C ALA A 100 -5.15 5.31 1.24
N PHE A 101 -4.49 5.78 2.31
CA PHE A 101 -4.37 5.03 3.56
C PHE A 101 -5.66 5.03 4.37
N ASP A 102 -5.89 3.93 5.08
CA ASP A 102 -7.01 3.79 6.00
C ASP A 102 -6.99 4.88 7.08
N ARG A 103 -8.17 5.36 7.45
CA ARG A 103 -8.30 6.28 8.59
C ARG A 103 -8.13 5.49 9.88
N ASP A 104 -7.47 6.01 10.90
CA ASP A 104 -7.43 5.33 12.20
C ASP A 104 -8.24 6.11 13.24
N PRO A 105 -9.30 5.52 13.85
CA PRO A 105 -10.09 6.23 14.85
C PRO A 105 -9.38 6.36 16.21
N ASN A 106 -8.33 5.56 16.47
CA ASN A 106 -7.54 5.68 17.69
C ASN A 106 -6.47 6.79 17.52
N PRO A 107 -6.50 7.87 18.31
CA PRO A 107 -5.56 8.99 18.16
C PRO A 107 -4.08 8.60 18.26
N GLU A 108 -3.74 7.63 19.12
CA GLU A 108 -2.35 7.22 19.34
C GLU A 108 -1.76 6.51 18.12
N THR A 109 -2.55 5.65 17.48
CA THR A 109 -2.13 4.91 16.29
C THR A 109 -2.32 5.76 15.03
N ALA A 110 -3.32 6.64 15.00
CA ALA A 110 -3.51 7.64 13.95
C ALA A 110 -2.29 8.53 13.78
N GLY A 111 -1.69 9.01 14.88
CA GLY A 111 -0.47 9.81 14.83
C GLY A 111 0.71 9.07 14.18
N LYS A 112 0.88 7.78 14.48
CA LYS A 112 1.95 6.96 13.88
C LYS A 112 1.70 6.70 12.39
N VAL A 113 0.46 6.36 12.02
CA VAL A 113 0.09 6.18 10.61
C VAL A 113 0.29 7.48 9.84
N ALA A 114 -0.14 8.61 10.40
CA ALA A 114 0.06 9.92 9.79
C ALA A 114 1.55 10.24 9.57
N GLN A 115 2.42 9.96 10.55
CA GLN A 115 3.87 10.12 10.37
C GLN A 115 4.43 9.26 9.24
N HIS A 116 3.98 8.02 9.11
CA HIS A 116 4.41 7.15 8.03
C HIS A 116 3.91 7.64 6.66
N VAL A 117 2.67 8.13 6.58
CA VAL A 117 2.10 8.71 5.37
C VAL A 117 2.86 9.98 4.98
N VAL A 118 3.17 10.87 5.93
CA VAL A 118 4.00 12.07 5.67
C VAL A 118 5.35 11.67 5.09
N ARG A 119 6.08 10.74 5.73
CA ARG A 119 7.39 10.30 5.22
C ARG A 119 7.31 9.67 3.83
N LEU A 120 6.23 8.93 3.54
CA LEU A 120 6.00 8.39 2.20
C LEU A 120 5.76 9.53 1.20
N THR A 121 4.89 10.48 1.52
CA THR A 121 4.61 11.65 0.69
C THR A 121 5.89 12.42 0.41
N ASP A 122 6.68 12.75 1.43
CA ASP A 122 7.95 13.47 1.31
C ASP A 122 8.89 12.73 0.36
N ALA A 123 9.12 11.44 0.58
CA ALA A 123 10.01 10.63 -0.25
C ALA A 123 9.53 10.53 -1.72
N LEU A 124 8.22 10.47 -1.94
CA LEU A 124 7.66 10.45 -3.29
C LEU A 124 7.74 11.80 -3.99
N THR A 125 7.53 12.90 -3.25
CA THR A 125 7.67 14.26 -3.75
C THR A 125 9.12 14.57 -4.09
N GLU A 126 10.08 14.19 -3.22
CA GLU A 126 11.52 14.30 -3.48
C GLU A 126 11.94 13.48 -4.72
N ALA A 127 11.31 12.32 -4.93
CA ALA A 127 11.50 11.51 -6.14
C ALA A 127 10.79 12.08 -7.39
N GLY A 128 10.06 13.19 -7.27
CA GLY A 128 9.43 13.90 -8.39
C GLY A 128 8.10 13.32 -8.88
N TRP A 129 7.42 12.49 -8.08
CA TRP A 129 6.15 11.90 -8.48
C TRP A 129 4.97 12.88 -8.30
N PRO A 130 4.07 13.01 -9.28
CA PRO A 130 2.85 13.82 -9.11
C PRO A 130 1.87 13.14 -8.15
N LEU A 131 1.66 13.73 -6.98
CA LEU A 131 0.86 13.14 -5.89
C LEU A 131 -0.55 13.73 -5.77
N MET A 132 -1.50 12.88 -5.40
CA MET A 132 -2.79 13.28 -4.85
C MET A 132 -3.10 12.45 -3.60
N MET A 133 -3.72 13.08 -2.62
CA MET A 133 -4.22 12.41 -1.42
C MET A 133 -5.72 12.15 -1.58
N ALA A 134 -6.13 10.89 -1.48
CA ALA A 134 -7.53 10.51 -1.52
C ALA A 134 -8.18 10.68 -0.14
N ARG A 135 -9.37 11.27 -0.13
CA ARG A 135 -10.23 11.46 1.05
C ARG A 135 -11.62 10.92 0.77
N TRP A 136 -12.29 10.45 1.81
CA TRP A 136 -13.67 9.99 1.74
C TRP A 136 -14.32 10.03 3.12
N ASP A 137 -15.65 10.09 3.13
CA ASP A 137 -16.46 9.93 4.34
C ASP A 137 -16.97 8.50 4.48
N GLY A 138 -17.37 8.13 5.70
CA GLY A 138 -17.94 6.82 6.00
C GLY A 138 -16.90 5.76 6.40
N PRO A 139 -16.71 4.65 5.67
CA PRO A 139 -15.89 3.53 6.13
C PRO A 139 -14.43 3.87 6.41
N LYS A 140 -13.79 3.03 7.25
CA LYS A 140 -12.39 3.20 7.67
C LYS A 140 -11.43 3.04 6.49
N GLY A 141 -11.61 1.98 5.71
CA GLY A 141 -10.71 1.60 4.63
C GLY A 141 -11.19 1.99 3.25
N LEU A 142 -10.24 2.15 2.34
CA LEU A 142 -10.53 2.44 0.94
C LEU A 142 -11.40 1.35 0.30
N ASP A 143 -11.11 0.09 0.61
CA ASP A 143 -11.84 -1.07 0.12
C ASP A 143 -13.34 -1.01 0.48
N ASP A 144 -13.63 -0.79 1.76
CA ASP A 144 -15.00 -0.66 2.25
C ASP A 144 -15.69 0.58 1.66
N ALA A 145 -14.97 1.70 1.55
CA ALA A 145 -15.49 2.94 0.97
C ALA A 145 -15.91 2.75 -0.50
N LEU A 146 -15.06 2.09 -1.29
CA LEU A 146 -15.36 1.79 -2.70
C LEU A 146 -16.51 0.78 -2.84
N VAL A 147 -16.60 -0.21 -1.95
CA VAL A 147 -17.73 -1.17 -1.93
C VAL A 147 -19.04 -0.46 -1.57
N ALA A 148 -19.00 0.49 -0.63
CA ALA A 148 -20.15 1.29 -0.23
C ALA A 148 -20.54 2.38 -1.25
N GLY A 149 -19.76 2.57 -2.31
CA GLY A 149 -19.98 3.63 -3.29
C GLY A 149 -19.73 5.04 -2.72
N ALA A 150 -18.87 5.16 -1.71
CA ALA A 150 -18.51 6.44 -1.13
C ALA A 150 -17.83 7.34 -2.16
N ARG A 151 -18.12 8.64 -2.08
CA ARG A 151 -17.48 9.63 -2.94
C ARG A 151 -16.03 9.84 -2.49
N ILE A 152 -15.08 9.58 -3.40
CA ILE A 152 -13.67 9.88 -3.19
C ILE A 152 -13.37 11.30 -3.70
N THR A 153 -12.75 12.12 -2.86
CA THR A 153 -12.23 13.44 -3.21
C THR A 153 -10.70 13.42 -3.18
N PHE A 154 -10.07 14.38 -3.85
CA PHE A 154 -8.62 14.44 -4.00
C PHE A 154 -8.09 15.79 -3.58
N GLU A 155 -7.07 15.78 -2.74
CA GLU A 155 -6.29 16.95 -2.33
C GLU A 155 -4.94 16.89 -3.06
N GLN A 156 -4.55 17.98 -3.74
CA GLN A 156 -3.21 18.09 -4.33
C GLN A 156 -2.23 18.56 -3.25
N GLU A 157 -1.07 17.90 -3.16
CA GLU A 157 0.09 18.48 -2.49
C GLU A 157 0.66 19.56 -3.42
N ALA A 158 0.75 20.79 -2.91
CA ALA A 158 1.42 21.86 -3.63
C ALA A 158 2.90 21.48 -3.77
N SER A 159 3.40 21.40 -5.00
CA SER A 159 4.83 21.23 -5.24
C SER A 159 5.57 22.38 -4.57
N SER A 160 6.28 22.09 -3.46
CA SER A 160 7.24 23.02 -2.89
C SER A 160 8.33 23.25 -3.95
N GLN A 161 8.33 24.45 -4.52
CA GLN A 161 9.37 24.95 -5.42
C GLN A 161 10.69 25.17 -4.68
#